data_AF-A0A846NC47-F1
#
_entry.id   AF-A0A846NC47-F1
#
_cell.length_a   1.000
_cell.length_b   1.000
_cell.length_c   1.000
_cell.angle_alpha   90.00
_cell.angle_beta   90.00
_cell.angle_gamma   90.00
#
_symmetry.space_group_name_H-M   'P 1'
#
loop_
_entity.id
_entity.type
_entity.pdbx_description
1 polymer ?
#
loop_
_entity_poly.entity_id
_entity_poly.type
_entity_poly.pdbx_seq_one_letter_code
_entity_poly.pdbx_strand_id
1 'polypeptide(L)'
;MPVNLGELQDRVLLHQGIPTIVRTTGLRYVVERDRLPEFSPHYFLRLGFECALSGNSKGRLVLYYRNVPQEDAKLLVYDVSFRNLDTLKAEAHRRIELLRTATSPEELPECPSWMARFCKYAPSCGCG
;
A
#
# COMPACT_ATOMS: atom_id res chain seq x y z
N MET A 1 -14.40 -6.41 -7.02
CA MET A 1 -14.57 -7.86 -6.80
C MET A 1 -14.60 -8.11 -5.30
N PRO A 2 -15.61 -8.81 -4.75
CA PRO A 2 -15.63 -9.16 -3.34
C PRO A 2 -14.45 -10.09 -3.02
N VAL A 3 -13.84 -9.91 -1.85
CA VAL A 3 -12.75 -10.75 -1.34
C VAL A 3 -12.96 -11.04 0.13
N ASN A 4 -12.55 -12.23 0.56
CA ASN A 4 -12.61 -12.67 1.94
C ASN A 4 -11.23 -13.14 2.38
N LEU A 5 -10.78 -12.69 3.55
CA LEU A 5 -9.54 -13.13 4.19
C LEU A 5 -9.80 -13.40 5.67
N GLY A 6 -10.16 -14.63 6.01
CA GLY A 6 -10.68 -14.96 7.34
C GLY A 6 -11.99 -14.21 7.59
N GLU A 7 -12.04 -13.42 8.65
CA GLU A 7 -13.19 -12.58 9.01
C GLU A 7 -13.24 -11.25 8.23
N LEU A 8 -12.16 -10.88 7.54
CA LEU A 8 -12.10 -9.63 6.79
C LEU A 8 -12.83 -9.79 5.45
N GLN A 9 -13.91 -9.03 5.28
CA GLN A 9 -14.68 -8.93 4.05
C GLN A 9 -14.45 -7.55 3.44
N ASP A 10 -14.04 -7.51 2.18
CA ASP A 10 -13.78 -6.24 1.49
C ASP A 10 -13.99 -6.39 -0.04
N ARG A 11 -13.69 -5.33 -0.79
CA ARG A 11 -13.77 -5.28 -2.24
C ARG A 11 -12.47 -4.77 -2.84
N VAL A 12 -11.89 -5.57 -3.74
CA VAL A 12 -10.79 -5.13 -4.61
C VAL A 12 -11.35 -4.39 -5.82
N LEU A 13 -10.86 -3.19 -6.09
CA LEU A 13 -11.22 -2.44 -7.30
C LEU A 13 -10.37 -2.94 -8.47
N LEU A 14 -11.06 -3.38 -9.53
CA LEU A 14 -10.44 -3.82 -10.77
C LEU A 14 -10.77 -2.79 -11.86
N HIS A 15 -9.76 -2.43 -12.66
CA HIS A 15 -9.94 -1.70 -13.90
C HIS A 15 -9.38 -2.56 -15.02
N GLN A 16 -10.18 -2.84 -16.05
CA GLN A 16 -9.78 -3.75 -17.15
C GLN A 16 -9.26 -5.11 -16.64
N GLY A 17 -9.88 -5.63 -15.57
CA GLY A 17 -9.52 -6.92 -14.97
C GLY A 17 -8.31 -6.91 -14.04
N ILE A 18 -7.58 -5.79 -13.91
CA ILE A 18 -6.40 -5.71 -13.03
C ILE A 18 -6.66 -4.82 -11.81
N PRO A 19 -6.17 -5.20 -10.61
CA PRO A 19 -6.18 -4.33 -9.43
C PRO A 19 -5.53 -2.99 -9.75
N THR A 20 -6.28 -1.91 -9.54
CA THR A 20 -5.79 -0.56 -9.84
C THR A 20 -6.02 0.34 -8.65
N ILE A 21 -4.93 0.95 -8.15
CA ILE A 21 -5.00 1.96 -7.10
C ILE A 21 -4.64 3.33 -7.67
N VAL A 22 -5.40 4.35 -7.26
CA VAL A 22 -5.13 5.76 -7.61
C VAL A 22 -4.65 6.48 -6.36
N ARG A 23 -3.56 7.24 -6.48
CA ARG A 23 -2.97 8.01 -5.39
C ARG A 23 -2.64 9.43 -5.85
N THR A 24 -2.66 10.35 -4.90
CA THR A 24 -2.23 11.73 -5.11
C THR A 24 -1.14 12.04 -4.09
N THR A 25 -0.09 12.72 -4.54
CA THR A 25 0.99 13.20 -3.69
C THR A 25 1.14 14.72 -3.79
N GLY A 26 1.54 15.33 -2.68
CA GLY A 26 1.82 16.77 -2.58
C GLY A 26 3.27 17.15 -2.92
N LEU A 27 4.08 16.20 -3.40
CA LEU A 27 5.45 16.48 -3.83
C LEU A 27 5.48 17.52 -4.95
N ARG A 28 6.51 18.36 -4.91
CA ARG A 28 6.80 19.39 -5.93
C ARG A 28 7.75 18.88 -7.01
N TYR A 29 8.21 17.63 -6.89
CA TYR A 29 9.07 16.96 -7.85
C TYR A 29 8.53 15.55 -8.12
N VAL A 30 8.86 15.04 -9.30
CA VAL A 30 8.55 13.66 -9.70
C VAL A 30 9.64 12.75 -9.12
N VAL A 31 9.22 11.68 -8.43
CA VAL A 31 10.15 10.65 -7.97
C VAL A 31 10.51 9.78 -9.17
N GLU A 32 11.80 9.52 -9.36
CA GLU A 32 12.27 8.59 -10.41
C GLU A 32 11.59 7.23 -10.27
N ARG A 33 11.23 6.62 -11.41
CA ARG A 33 10.39 5.42 -11.43
C ARG A 33 10.94 4.29 -10.57
N ASP A 34 12.24 4.03 -10.68
CA ASP A 34 12.92 2.92 -9.98
C ASP A 34 13.11 3.21 -8.48
N ARG A 35 13.02 4.47 -8.06
CA ARG A 35 13.12 4.89 -6.66
C ARG A 35 11.76 4.93 -5.96
N LEU A 36 10.65 4.89 -6.70
CA LEU A 36 9.32 4.97 -6.09
C LEU A 36 9.01 3.84 -5.10
N PRO A 37 9.41 2.56 -5.34
CA PRO A 37 9.20 1.49 -4.36
C PRO A 37 9.89 1.74 -3.02
N GLU A 38 11.07 2.35 -3.02
CA GLU A 38 11.80 2.71 -1.80
C GLU A 38 11.23 3.98 -1.16
N PHE A 39 10.87 4.98 -1.99
CA PHE A 39 10.34 6.25 -1.52
C PHE A 39 8.92 6.15 -0.95
N SER A 40 8.08 5.28 -1.51
CA SER A 40 6.67 5.09 -1.09
C SER A 40 6.28 3.60 -1.11
N PRO A 41 6.92 2.77 -0.26
CA PRO A 41 6.72 1.33 -0.25
C PRO A 41 5.28 0.93 0.04
N HIS A 42 4.55 1.77 0.79
CA HIS A 42 3.15 1.53 1.15
C HIS A 42 2.20 1.49 -0.05
N TYR A 43 2.51 2.15 -1.17
CA TYR A 43 1.71 2.02 -2.39
C TYR A 43 1.83 0.61 -2.97
N PHE A 44 3.05 0.08 -3.04
CA PHE A 44 3.32 -1.25 -3.57
C PHE A 44 2.85 -2.35 -2.63
N LEU A 45 2.96 -2.15 -1.32
CA LEU A 45 2.42 -3.08 -0.33
C LEU A 45 0.89 -3.17 -0.41
N ARG A 46 0.20 -2.03 -0.49
CA ARG A 46 -1.27 -2.03 -0.70
C ARG A 46 -1.64 -2.71 -2.00
N LEU A 47 -0.98 -2.35 -3.11
CA LEU A 47 -1.26 -2.96 -4.42
C LEU A 47 -0.98 -4.48 -4.40
N GLY A 48 0.08 -4.90 -3.71
CA GLY A 48 0.43 -6.31 -3.51
C GLY A 48 -0.67 -7.08 -2.78
N PHE A 49 -1.26 -6.52 -1.73
CA PHE A 49 -2.41 -7.14 -1.06
C PHE A 49 -3.64 -7.23 -1.96
N GLU A 50 -3.97 -6.16 -2.71
CA GLU A 50 -5.09 -6.18 -3.68
C GLU A 50 -4.87 -7.27 -4.75
N CYS A 51 -3.64 -7.40 -5.24
CA CYS A 51 -3.19 -8.45 -6.17
C CYS A 51 -3.35 -9.85 -5.57
N ALA A 52 -2.82 -10.06 -4.37
CA ALA A 52 -2.93 -11.32 -3.62
C ALA A 52 -4.38 -11.73 -3.39
N LEU A 53 -5.20 -10.83 -2.85
CA LEU A 53 -6.61 -11.09 -2.54
C LEU A 53 -7.46 -11.34 -3.79
N SER A 54 -7.07 -10.77 -4.93
CA SER A 54 -7.78 -10.96 -6.19
C SER A 54 -7.21 -12.07 -7.08
N GLY A 55 -6.12 -12.72 -6.70
CA GLY A 55 -5.45 -13.73 -7.52
C GLY A 55 -4.78 -13.16 -8.79
N ASN A 56 -4.53 -11.86 -8.84
CA ASN A 56 -3.86 -11.21 -9.98
C ASN A 56 -2.39 -10.99 -9.67
N SER A 57 -1.47 -11.53 -10.49
CA SER A 57 -0.03 -11.31 -10.33
C SER A 57 0.43 -9.94 -10.82
N LYS A 58 -0.46 -9.18 -11.47
CA LYS A 58 -0.21 -7.84 -12.00
C LYS A 58 -1.19 -6.85 -11.40
N GLY A 59 -0.71 -5.65 -11.10
CA GLY A 59 -1.53 -4.53 -10.65
C GLY A 59 -1.01 -3.22 -11.20
N ARG A 60 -1.84 -2.17 -11.10
CA ARG A 60 -1.55 -0.83 -11.60
C ARG A 60 -1.63 0.20 -10.48
N LEU A 61 -0.59 1.02 -10.36
CA LEU A 61 -0.61 2.24 -9.57
C LEU A 61 -0.69 3.44 -10.51
N VAL A 62 -1.70 4.27 -10.33
CA VAL A 62 -1.80 5.60 -10.96
C VAL A 62 -1.46 6.65 -9.91
N LEU A 63 -0.37 7.39 -10.11
CA LEU A 63 0.13 8.38 -9.17
C LEU A 63 0.07 9.78 -9.78
N TYR A 64 -0.67 10.66 -9.13
CA TYR A 64 -0.83 12.06 -9.50
C TYR A 64 -0.01 13.00 -8.59
N TYR A 65 0.91 13.77 -9.15
CA TYR A 65 1.74 14.75 -8.47
C TYR A 65 1.08 16.13 -8.54
N ARG A 66 0.27 16.48 -7.54
CA ARG A 66 -0.58 17.67 -7.58
C ARG A 66 0.20 18.99 -7.69
N ASN A 67 1.40 19.06 -7.12
CA ASN A 67 2.18 20.28 -6.96
C ASN A 67 3.39 20.40 -7.90
N VAL A 68 3.55 19.46 -8.85
CA VAL A 68 4.57 19.57 -9.92
C VAL A 68 4.04 20.54 -10.98
N PRO A 69 4.76 21.61 -11.37
CA PRO A 69 4.23 22.61 -12.30
C PRO A 69 4.08 22.09 -13.74
N GLN A 70 4.90 21.12 -14.12
CA GLN A 70 4.90 20.54 -15.45
C GLN A 70 3.72 19.56 -15.62
N GLU A 71 2.65 19.99 -16.32
CA GLU A 71 1.39 19.23 -16.46
C GLU A 71 1.57 17.83 -17.06
N ASP A 72 2.41 17.69 -18.09
CA ASP A 72 2.69 16.41 -18.76
C ASP A 72 3.51 15.43 -17.89
N ALA A 73 4.08 15.89 -16.79
CA ALA A 73 4.81 15.07 -15.82
C ALA A 73 3.98 14.70 -14.58
N LYS A 74 2.76 15.24 -14.42
CA LYS A 74 1.98 15.07 -13.19
C LYS A 74 1.36 13.69 -13.01
N LEU A 75 1.10 12.95 -14.08
CA LEU A 75 0.42 11.66 -14.01
C LEU A 75 1.35 10.54 -14.47
N LEU A 76 1.71 9.66 -13.53
CA LEU A 76 2.51 8.47 -13.83
C LEU A 76 1.70 7.20 -13.57
N VAL A 77 1.89 6.23 -14.44
CA VAL A 77 1.28 4.90 -14.35
C VAL A 77 2.39 3.86 -14.20
N TYR A 78 2.21 2.98 -13.23
CA TYR A 78 3.13 1.91 -12.89
C TYR A 78 2.41 0.57 -13.00
N ASP A 79 2.80 -0.24 -13.96
CA ASP A 79 2.38 -1.64 -14.03
C ASP A 79 3.39 -2.50 -13.25
N VAL A 80 2.91 -3.13 -12.19
CA VAL A 80 3.72 -3.85 -11.22
C VAL A 80 3.39 -5.33 -11.29
N SER A 81 4.43 -6.17 -11.30
CA SER A 81 4.28 -7.63 -11.24
C SER A 81 4.80 -8.17 -9.90
N PHE A 82 3.98 -8.99 -9.25
CA PHE A 82 4.31 -9.67 -8.00
C PHE A 82 4.57 -11.15 -8.27
N ARG A 83 5.76 -11.63 -7.88
CA ARG A 83 6.20 -13.00 -8.20
C ARG A 83 5.58 -14.06 -7.30
N ASN A 84 5.27 -13.70 -6.05
CA ASN A 84 4.77 -14.63 -5.05
C ASN A 84 3.56 -14.02 -4.32
N LEU A 85 2.36 -14.37 -4.79
CA LEU A 85 1.11 -13.90 -4.18
C LEU A 85 0.86 -14.56 -2.83
N ASP A 86 1.34 -15.78 -2.61
CA ASP A 86 1.10 -16.51 -1.36
C ASP A 86 1.88 -15.89 -0.19
N THR A 87 3.10 -15.40 -0.42
CA THR A 87 3.84 -14.61 0.58
C THR A 87 3.08 -13.35 0.97
N LEU A 88 2.45 -12.66 0.01
CA LEU A 88 1.65 -11.46 0.27
C LEU A 88 0.35 -11.80 1.02
N LYS A 89 -0.32 -12.91 0.69
CA LYS A 89 -1.48 -13.41 1.44
C LYS A 89 -1.11 -13.78 2.88
N ALA A 90 0.00 -14.49 3.07
CA ALA A 90 0.49 -14.90 4.38
C ALA A 90 0.81 -13.67 5.24
N GLU A 91 1.43 -12.63 4.67
CA GLU A 91 1.69 -11.38 5.38
C GLU A 91 0.39 -10.65 5.75
N ALA A 92 -0.61 -10.64 4.87
CA ALA A 92 -1.92 -10.08 5.18
C ALA A 92 -2.58 -10.82 6.36
N HIS A 93 -2.57 -12.16 6.33
CA HIS A 93 -3.06 -12.98 7.43
C HIS A 93 -2.33 -12.72 8.74
N ARG A 94 -0.99 -12.67 8.71
CA ARG A 94 -0.17 -12.40 9.89
C ARG A 94 -0.52 -11.05 10.53
N ARG A 95 -0.74 -10.01 9.72
CA ARG A 95 -1.13 -8.68 10.23
C ARG A 95 -2.51 -8.66 10.85
N ILE A 96 -3.48 -9.35 10.24
CA ILE A 96 -4.82 -9.49 10.82
C ILE A 96 -4.72 -10.20 12.17
N GLU A 97 -3.97 -11.29 12.25
CA GLU A 97 -3.81 -12.04 13.48
C GLU A 97 -3.16 -11.20 14.59
N LEU A 98 -2.08 -10.46 14.27
CA LEU A 98 -1.47 -9.53 15.21
C LEU A 98 -2.47 -8.50 15.75
N LEU A 99 -3.28 -7.90 14.88
CA LEU A 99 -4.30 -6.94 15.29
C LEU A 99 -5.41 -7.57 16.14
N ARG A 100 -5.71 -8.86 15.91
CA ARG A 100 -6.74 -9.60 16.64
C ARG A 100 -6.27 -10.00 18.04
N THR A 101 -4.99 -10.35 18.18
CA THR A 101 -4.45 -10.87 19.44
C THR A 101 -3.81 -9.81 20.32
N ALA A 102 -3.37 -8.69 19.73
CA ALA A 102 -2.69 -7.65 20.49
C ALA A 102 -3.62 -7.06 21.56
N THR A 103 -3.16 -7.07 22.80
CA THR A 103 -3.87 -6.45 23.93
C THR A 103 -3.42 -5.02 24.19
N SER A 104 -2.27 -4.62 23.64
CA SER A 104 -1.75 -3.26 23.70
C SER A 104 -0.98 -2.89 22.42
N PRO A 105 -0.80 -1.59 22.12
CA PRO A 105 -0.06 -1.13 20.94
C PRO A 105 1.40 -1.61 20.88
N GLU A 106 2.03 -1.87 22.03
CA GLU A 106 3.43 -2.30 22.14
C GLU A 106 3.66 -3.73 21.65
N GLU A 107 2.60 -4.54 21.55
CA GLU A 107 2.65 -5.89 20.99
C GLU A 107 2.64 -5.88 19.45
N LEU A 108 2.40 -4.72 18.83
CA LEU A 108 2.40 -4.56 17.38
C LEU A 108 3.77 -4.10 16.86
N PRO A 109 4.15 -4.48 15.62
CA PRO A 109 5.35 -3.94 14.99
C PRO A 109 5.32 -2.41 14.91
N GLU A 110 6.48 -1.79 15.10
CA GLU A 110 6.62 -0.34 15.00
C GLU A 110 6.17 0.19 13.63
N CYS A 111 5.55 1.37 13.66
CA CYS A 111 5.21 2.08 12.44
C CYS A 111 6.50 2.46 11.69
N PRO A 112 6.57 2.27 10.35
CA PRO A 112 7.67 2.80 9.57
C PRO A 112 7.85 4.31 9.78
N SER A 113 9.10 4.78 9.76
CA SER A 113 9.46 6.18 10.05
C SER A 113 8.68 7.22 9.23
N TRP A 114 8.39 6.91 7.96
CA TRP A 114 7.60 7.78 7.08
C TRP A 114 6.14 7.96 7.56
N MET A 115 5.57 6.94 8.24
CA MET A 115 4.21 6.97 8.78
C MET A 115 4.18 7.65 10.15
N ALA A 116 5.16 7.32 11.01
CA ALA A 116 5.25 7.85 12.36
C ALA A 116 5.26 9.39 12.39
N ARG A 117 5.96 10.02 11.44
CA ARG A 117 6.04 11.49 11.30
C ARG A 117 4.69 12.20 11.21
N PHE A 118 3.66 11.55 10.68
CA PHE A 118 2.33 12.13 10.49
C PHE A 118 1.27 11.50 11.40
N CYS A 119 1.68 10.66 12.35
CA CYS A 119 0.78 9.92 13.20
C CYS A 119 0.34 10.74 14.42
N LYS A 120 -0.96 11.03 14.53
CA LYS A 120 -1.53 11.71 15.72
C LYS A 120 -1.46 10.87 17.01
N TYR A 121 -1.21 9.57 16.88
CA TYR A 121 -1.09 8.63 17.99
C TYR A 121 0.36 8.40 18.43
N ALA A 122 1.34 9.09 17.83
CA ALA A 122 2.75 8.97 18.20
C ALA A 122 3.02 9.14 19.71
N PRO A 123 2.34 10.04 20.46
CA PRO A 123 2.53 10.14 21.91
C PRO A 123 2.11 8.89 22.71
N SER A 124 1.40 7.95 22.07
CA SER A 124 0.83 6.75 22.69
C SER A 124 1.35 5.46 22.06
N CYS A 125 2.40 5.52 21.23
CA CYS A 125 3.14 4.34 20.79
C CYS A 125 4.64 4.57 20.87
N GLY A 126 5.42 3.48 20.97
CA GLY A 126 6.88 3.52 20.89
C GLY A 126 7.44 3.76 19.49
N CYS A 127 6.61 4.18 18.52
CA CYS A 127 7.01 4.31 17.12
C CYS A 127 7.74 5.64 16.88
N GLY A 128 8.91 5.59 16.25
CA GLY A 128 9.75 6.75 15.95
C GLY A 128 11.20 6.34 15.75
#